data_AF-A0A9P4H6K6-F1
#
_entry.id   AF-A0A9P4H6K6-F1
#
_cell.length_a   1.000
_cell.length_b   1.000
_cell.length_c   1.000
_cell.angle_alpha   90.00
_cell.angle_beta   90.00
_cell.angle_gamma   90.00
#
_symmetry.space_group_name_H-M   'P 1'
#
loop_
_entity.id
_entity.type
_entity.pdbx_description
1 polymer ?
#
loop_
_entity_poly.entity_id
_entity_poly.type
_entity_poly.pdbx_seq_one_letter_code
_entity_poly.pdbx_strand_id
1 'polypeptide(L)'
;MSVQSTHSSREPVPEFHAQKVYEVQPEDRNAILRISAYHRKDFDLAVIWFSPRAHTDVLTPTLPLSRKPTTSLGELDKLPLELVNRICLELDVASLFRFRQTNIRARQIVAALHEYRITTTHAVNPLCALLRTRLAPVVTLLDFYRLLCTQSCSLCESEYGDLVHLPLWIRCCSSCLRRNSTELRVATLSTVKRILKLSRKSLKKLPKLMTLPGTYTMDERPRSSRLTIVSTASALSAYCEEHSGVEASQAMIKQISTQPILAFMACCALPSFDLRTGQAQNGVSCAGCQVAVEEGINTFKGAWAGEMRDAVYSRDGFLKHFTHCEQAQLLWTSSNGGTERPPKMPYSCRKGGYFKHRE
;
A
#
# COMPACT_ATOMS: atom_id res chain seq x y z
N MET A 1 3.54 8.77 -26.84
CA MET A 1 3.52 7.54 -27.67
C MET A 1 3.17 6.39 -26.76
N SER A 2 2.01 5.78 -27.02
CA SER A 2 1.40 4.70 -26.25
C SER A 2 2.34 3.49 -26.20
N VAL A 3 2.84 3.13 -25.02
CA VAL A 3 3.46 1.83 -24.81
C VAL A 3 2.31 0.86 -24.60
N GLN A 4 1.86 0.26 -25.71
CA GLN A 4 1.03 -0.93 -25.68
C GLN A 4 1.77 -1.97 -24.82
N SER A 5 1.21 -2.25 -23.64
CA SER A 5 1.54 -3.45 -22.89
C SER A 5 1.24 -4.64 -23.80
N THR A 6 2.29 -5.23 -24.36
CA THR A 6 2.20 -6.47 -25.10
C THR A 6 1.87 -7.57 -24.09
N HIS A 7 0.58 -7.80 -23.89
CA HIS A 7 0.08 -9.10 -23.45
C HIS A 7 0.49 -10.10 -24.52
N SER A 8 1.71 -10.64 -24.41
CA SER A 8 2.07 -11.88 -25.08
C SER A 8 1.10 -12.93 -24.54
N SER A 9 0.19 -13.35 -25.41
CA SER A 9 -0.58 -14.59 -25.29
C SER A 9 0.42 -15.74 -25.22
N ARG A 10 0.87 -16.05 -24.01
CA ARG A 10 1.84 -17.11 -23.73
C ARG A 10 1.10 -18.44 -23.67
N GLU A 11 1.65 -19.44 -24.34
CA GLU A 11 1.15 -20.81 -24.27
C GLU A 11 1.06 -21.28 -22.80
N PRO A 12 0.03 -22.05 -22.44
CA PRO A 12 -0.15 -22.54 -21.08
C PRO A 12 1.02 -23.44 -20.69
N VAL A 13 1.81 -22.97 -19.72
CA VAL A 13 2.87 -23.74 -19.06
C VAL A 13 2.30 -25.04 -18.45
N PRO A 14 2.72 -26.23 -18.90
CA PRO A 14 2.29 -27.50 -18.34
C PRO A 14 2.57 -27.60 -16.83
N GLU A 15 1.69 -28.25 -16.08
CA GLU A 15 1.75 -28.44 -14.60
C GLU A 15 1.55 -27.17 -13.77
N PHE A 16 1.63 -26.00 -14.40
CA PHE A 16 1.35 -24.70 -13.77
C PHE A 16 -0.04 -24.20 -14.15
N HIS A 17 -0.39 -24.30 -15.43
CA HIS A 17 -1.72 -23.98 -15.94
C HIS A 17 -2.56 -25.23 -16.08
N ALA A 18 -3.77 -25.19 -15.50
CA ALA A 18 -4.71 -26.27 -15.63
C ALA A 18 -5.11 -26.48 -17.09
N GLN A 19 -5.14 -27.74 -17.53
CA GLN A 19 -5.52 -28.09 -18.91
C GLN A 19 -6.99 -27.75 -19.23
N LYS A 20 -7.84 -27.69 -18.19
CA LYS A 20 -9.23 -27.23 -18.27
C LYS A 20 -9.46 -26.13 -17.24
N VAL A 21 -10.21 -25.09 -17.63
CA VAL A 21 -10.62 -24.02 -16.73
C VAL A 21 -11.49 -24.61 -15.61
N TYR A 22 -11.11 -24.35 -14.36
CA TYR A 22 -11.88 -24.79 -13.20
C TYR A 22 -13.09 -23.87 -12.99
N GLU A 23 -14.27 -24.46 -12.81
CA GLU A 23 -15.50 -23.74 -12.56
C GLU A 23 -15.67 -23.51 -11.05
N VAL A 24 -15.55 -22.25 -10.62
CA VAL A 24 -15.67 -21.87 -9.21
C VAL A 24 -17.14 -21.70 -8.84
N GLN A 25 -17.64 -22.58 -7.98
CA GLN A 25 -18.99 -22.46 -7.43
C GLN A 25 -19.08 -21.29 -6.44
N PRO A 26 -20.19 -20.52 -6.42
CA PRO A 26 -20.35 -19.37 -5.52
C PRO A 26 -20.13 -19.67 -4.03
N GLU A 27 -20.62 -20.83 -3.58
CA GLU A 27 -20.51 -21.35 -2.21
C GLU A 27 -19.05 -21.65 -1.80
N ASP A 28 -18.23 -22.08 -2.76
CA ASP A 28 -16.86 -22.51 -2.51
C ASP A 28 -15.86 -21.34 -2.48
N ARG A 29 -16.23 -20.16 -2.99
CA ARG A 29 -15.32 -19.00 -3.16
C ARG A 29 -14.51 -18.69 -1.91
N ASN A 30 -15.16 -18.63 -0.75
CA ASN A 30 -14.50 -18.31 0.53
C ASN A 30 -13.62 -19.46 1.03
N ALA A 31 -14.03 -20.71 0.78
CA ALA A 31 -13.25 -21.89 1.16
C ALA A 31 -12.00 -22.01 0.28
N ILE A 32 -12.12 -21.82 -1.03
CA ILE A 32 -11.01 -21.73 -1.98
C ILE A 32 -10.00 -20.67 -1.51
N LEU A 33 -10.46 -19.43 -1.26
CA LEU A 33 -9.58 -18.35 -0.79
C LEU A 33 -8.83 -18.71 0.51
N ARG A 34 -9.50 -19.38 1.46
CA ARG A 34 -8.86 -19.81 2.72
C ARG A 34 -7.81 -20.89 2.53
N ILE A 35 -8.01 -21.79 1.57
CA ILE A 35 -7.19 -22.99 1.38
C ILE A 35 -6.01 -22.74 0.45
N SER A 36 -6.23 -22.00 -0.63
CA SER A 36 -5.26 -21.86 -1.72
C SER A 36 -4.68 -20.45 -1.88
N ALA A 37 -5.11 -19.49 -1.05
CA ALA A 37 -4.52 -18.16 -0.98
C ALA A 37 -3.95 -17.86 0.41
N TYR A 38 -3.05 -16.90 0.48
CA TYR A 38 -2.53 -16.38 1.74
C TYR A 38 -2.17 -14.90 1.60
N HIS A 39 -2.19 -14.16 2.69
CA HIS A 39 -1.66 -12.79 2.70
C HIS A 39 -0.17 -12.83 3.04
N ARG A 40 0.66 -12.35 2.11
CA ARG A 40 2.11 -12.34 2.25
C ARG A 40 2.58 -11.06 2.96
N LYS A 41 2.70 -11.15 4.29
CA LYS A 41 3.12 -10.10 5.20
C LYS A 41 4.54 -9.60 4.96
N ASP A 42 5.39 -10.35 4.25
CA ASP A 42 6.75 -9.91 3.91
C ASP A 42 6.75 -8.55 3.20
N PHE A 43 5.76 -8.29 2.34
CA PHE A 43 5.63 -7.02 1.63
C PHE A 43 5.31 -5.87 2.57
N ASP A 44 4.36 -6.06 3.48
CA ASP A 44 4.03 -5.08 4.53
C ASP A 44 5.25 -4.75 5.41
N LEU A 45 6.00 -5.79 5.78
CA LEU A 45 7.20 -5.68 6.61
C LEU A 45 8.42 -5.14 5.86
N ALA A 46 8.41 -5.15 4.52
CA ALA A 46 9.50 -4.58 3.70
C ALA A 46 9.42 -3.05 3.59
N VAL A 47 8.31 -2.44 3.97
CA VAL A 47 8.06 -0.99 3.91
C VAL A 47 7.87 -0.39 5.30
N ILE A 48 7.36 0.86 5.41
CA ILE A 48 7.01 1.40 6.73
C ILE A 48 5.90 0.53 7.33
N TRP A 49 6.21 -0.04 8.49
CA TRP A 49 5.28 -0.81 9.29
C TRP A 49 5.45 -0.44 10.77
N PHE A 50 4.43 -0.75 11.57
CA PHE A 50 4.44 -0.54 13.01
C PHE A 50 3.86 -1.77 13.70
N SER A 51 4.42 -2.12 14.87
CA SER A 51 3.82 -3.16 15.71
C SER A 51 2.39 -2.74 16.12
N PRO A 52 1.43 -3.68 16.18
CA PRO A 52 0.11 -3.42 16.75
C PRO A 52 0.15 -2.66 18.09
N ARG A 53 1.14 -2.96 18.93
CA ARG A 53 1.35 -2.30 20.24
C ARG A 53 1.69 -0.81 20.12
N ALA A 54 2.30 -0.39 19.02
CA ALA A 54 2.63 1.01 18.77
C ALA A 54 1.39 1.87 18.46
N HIS A 55 0.22 1.25 18.26
CA HIS A 55 -1.04 1.92 17.99
C HIS A 55 -1.98 2.00 19.19
N THR A 56 -1.69 1.33 20.31
CA THR A 56 -2.56 1.30 21.49
C THR A 56 -2.90 2.71 21.96
N ASP A 57 -1.91 3.60 22.03
CA ASP A 57 -2.11 5.01 22.43
C ASP A 57 -2.80 5.86 21.35
N VAL A 58 -2.74 5.44 20.08
CA VAL A 58 -3.32 6.15 18.92
C VAL A 58 -4.77 5.75 18.68
N LEU A 59 -5.17 4.52 19.07
CA LEU A 59 -6.52 3.97 18.94
C LEU A 59 -7.40 4.25 20.17
N THR A 60 -6.82 4.41 21.36
CA THR A 60 -7.59 4.78 22.57
C THR A 60 -8.41 6.08 22.40
N PRO A 61 -7.94 7.10 21.66
CA PRO A 61 -8.72 8.28 21.38
C PRO A 61 -9.87 8.09 20.39
N THR A 62 -9.94 7.04 19.55
CA THR A 62 -10.95 6.92 18.45
C THR A 62 -12.32 6.45 18.93
N LEU A 63 -12.42 5.95 20.16
CA LEU A 63 -13.69 5.55 20.76
C LEU A 63 -14.60 6.76 21.00
N PRO A 64 -15.92 6.66 20.70
CA PRO A 64 -16.87 7.72 21.00
C PRO A 64 -16.90 7.96 22.51
N LEU A 65 -16.56 9.17 22.93
CA LEU A 65 -16.69 9.59 24.32
C LEU A 65 -18.18 9.68 24.68
N SER A 66 -18.60 8.89 25.67
CA SER A 66 -19.94 8.97 26.27
C SER A 66 -20.18 10.26 27.08
N ARG A 67 -19.18 11.15 27.17
CA ARG A 67 -19.30 12.42 27.89
C ARG A 67 -20.09 13.41 27.05
N LYS A 68 -21.18 13.96 27.61
CA LYS A 68 -21.90 15.08 26.99
C LYS A 68 -20.96 16.28 26.83
N PRO A 69 -20.93 16.93 25.66
CA PRO A 69 -20.11 18.12 25.46
C PRO A 69 -20.60 19.25 26.38
N THR A 70 -19.69 19.85 27.14
CA THR A 70 -19.98 20.99 28.02
C THR A 70 -19.84 22.34 27.31
N THR A 71 -19.28 22.35 26.10
CA THR A 71 -19.01 23.54 25.29
C THR A 71 -19.43 23.32 23.84
N SER A 72 -19.82 24.42 23.18
CA SER A 72 -20.14 24.47 21.75
C SER A 72 -18.85 24.53 20.89
N LEU A 73 -18.98 24.46 19.57
CA LEU A 73 -17.91 24.79 18.62
C LEU A 73 -17.77 26.30 18.36
N GLY A 74 -18.44 27.13 19.18
CA GLY A 74 -18.49 28.57 18.96
C GLY A 74 -19.16 28.91 17.64
N GLU A 75 -18.51 29.75 16.84
CA GLU A 75 -19.02 30.24 15.55
C GLU A 75 -19.29 29.11 14.53
N LEU A 76 -18.57 27.98 14.61
CA LEU A 76 -18.80 26.84 13.72
C LEU A 76 -20.15 26.16 13.95
N ASP A 77 -20.74 26.27 15.15
CA ASP A 77 -22.08 25.74 15.41
C ASP A 77 -23.20 26.56 14.76
N LYS A 78 -22.88 27.72 14.16
CA LYS A 78 -23.83 28.48 13.33
C LYS A 78 -24.02 27.84 11.95
N LEU A 79 -23.11 26.95 11.54
CA LEU A 79 -23.22 26.22 10.28
C LEU A 79 -24.08 24.97 10.45
N PRO A 80 -24.85 24.56 9.43
CA PRO A 80 -25.45 23.24 9.38
C PRO A 80 -24.40 22.14 9.55
N LEU A 81 -24.77 21.05 10.23
CA LEU A 81 -23.85 19.95 10.55
C LEU A 81 -23.22 19.35 9.29
N GLU A 82 -23.97 19.32 8.18
CA GLU A 82 -23.51 18.84 6.88
C GLU A 82 -22.32 19.67 6.36
N LEU A 83 -22.33 20.98 6.57
CA LEU A 83 -21.21 21.85 6.19
C LEU A 83 -20.02 21.62 7.11
N VAL A 84 -20.23 21.45 8.42
CA VAL A 84 -19.15 21.13 9.37
C VAL A 84 -18.50 19.80 9.02
N ASN A 85 -19.30 18.78 8.67
CA ASN A 85 -18.82 17.48 8.23
C ASN A 85 -17.99 17.62 6.94
N ARG A 86 -18.49 18.37 5.95
CA ARG A 86 -17.75 18.62 4.71
C ARG A 86 -16.42 19.34 4.96
N ILE A 87 -16.40 20.34 5.84
CA ILE A 87 -15.16 21.00 6.25
C ILE A 87 -14.20 19.96 6.84
N CYS A 88 -14.65 19.11 7.74
CA CYS A 88 -13.81 18.08 8.35
C CYS A 88 -13.23 17.09 7.34
N LEU A 89 -13.97 16.75 6.28
CA LEU A 89 -13.50 15.87 5.20
C LEU A 89 -12.38 16.51 4.37
N GLU A 90 -12.45 17.83 4.15
CA GLU A 90 -11.46 18.60 3.40
C GLU A 90 -10.25 19.02 4.25
N LEU A 91 -10.30 18.85 5.58
CA LEU A 91 -9.13 19.07 6.44
C LEU A 91 -8.04 18.03 6.14
N ASP A 92 -6.80 18.50 6.05
CA ASP A 92 -5.63 17.62 6.08
C ASP A 92 -5.58 16.82 7.40
N VAL A 93 -4.98 15.64 7.37
CA VAL A 93 -4.90 14.74 8.53
C VAL A 93 -4.32 15.46 9.76
N ALA A 94 -3.33 16.35 9.59
CA ALA A 94 -2.75 17.06 10.74
C ALA A 94 -3.74 18.07 11.33
N SER A 95 -4.40 18.86 10.49
CA SER A 95 -5.40 19.85 10.90
C SER A 95 -6.64 19.19 11.48
N LEU A 96 -7.09 18.06 10.94
CA LEU A 96 -8.20 17.27 11.49
C LEU A 96 -7.90 16.79 12.91
N PHE A 97 -6.70 16.25 13.14
CA PHE A 97 -6.29 15.79 14.48
C PHE A 97 -6.20 16.96 15.47
N ARG A 98 -5.70 18.13 15.04
CA ARG A 98 -5.71 19.34 15.88
C ARG A 98 -7.13 19.79 16.19
N PHE A 99 -8.01 19.86 15.19
CA PHE A 99 -9.42 20.22 15.36
C PHE A 99 -10.10 19.30 16.37
N ARG A 100 -9.92 17.99 16.21
CA ARG A 100 -10.41 16.95 17.12
C ARG A 100 -9.95 17.11 18.58
N GLN A 101 -8.80 17.75 18.80
CA GLN A 101 -8.22 17.98 20.13
C GLN A 101 -8.69 19.28 20.78
N THR A 102 -9.40 20.16 20.06
CA THR A 102 -9.83 21.47 20.59
C THR A 102 -10.86 21.37 21.71
N ASN A 103 -11.89 20.52 21.55
CA ASN A 103 -12.90 20.26 22.58
C ASN A 103 -13.63 18.92 22.34
N ILE A 104 -14.51 18.53 23.27
CA ILE A 104 -15.25 17.26 23.20
C ILE A 104 -16.22 17.23 22.00
N ARG A 105 -16.85 18.35 21.64
CA ARG A 105 -17.80 18.43 20.53
C ARG A 105 -17.10 18.21 19.18
N ALA A 106 -15.96 18.86 18.94
CA ALA A 106 -15.13 18.64 17.76
C ALA A 106 -14.70 17.18 17.66
N ARG A 107 -14.31 16.59 18.79
CA ARG A 107 -13.97 15.17 18.87
C ARG A 107 -15.12 14.26 18.47
N GLN A 108 -16.34 14.55 18.94
CA GLN A 108 -17.54 13.78 18.63
C GLN A 108 -17.92 13.87 17.15
N ILE A 109 -17.88 15.07 16.57
CA ILE A 109 -18.16 15.25 15.13
C ILE A 109 -17.18 14.43 14.30
N VAL A 110 -15.88 14.59 14.53
CA VAL A 110 -14.86 13.84 13.76
C VAL A 110 -15.00 12.33 13.96
N ALA A 111 -15.28 11.87 15.19
CA ALA A 111 -15.47 10.45 15.46
C ALA A 111 -16.76 9.86 14.85
N ALA A 112 -17.76 10.70 14.56
CA ALA A 112 -19.00 10.29 13.92
C ALA A 112 -18.88 10.15 12.39
N LEU A 113 -17.87 10.77 11.77
CA LEU A 113 -17.65 10.67 10.31
C LEU A 113 -17.34 9.23 9.91
N HIS A 114 -18.03 8.75 8.87
CA HIS A 114 -17.83 7.41 8.34
C HIS A 114 -16.40 7.22 7.83
N GLU A 115 -15.89 8.19 7.07
CA GLU A 115 -14.57 8.21 6.45
C GLU A 115 -13.47 8.14 7.51
N TYR A 116 -13.64 8.87 8.62
CA TYR A 116 -12.72 8.83 9.75
C TYR A 116 -12.71 7.46 10.42
N ARG A 117 -13.90 6.88 10.67
CA ARG A 117 -14.02 5.55 11.27
C ARG A 117 -13.37 4.48 10.41
N ILE A 118 -13.71 4.41 9.12
CA ILE A 118 -13.13 3.43 8.20
C ILE A 118 -11.60 3.59 8.11
N THR A 119 -11.12 4.83 7.98
CA THR A 119 -9.68 5.13 7.92
C THR A 119 -8.94 4.68 9.18
N THR A 120 -9.47 5.02 10.35
CA THR A 120 -8.82 4.69 11.64
C THR A 120 -8.96 3.22 12.02
N THR A 121 -10.01 2.54 11.57
CA THR A 121 -10.21 1.09 11.80
C THR A 121 -9.35 0.23 10.88
N HIS A 122 -9.27 0.56 9.59
CA HIS A 122 -8.65 -0.32 8.60
C HIS A 122 -7.25 0.14 8.14
N ALA A 123 -6.90 1.42 8.27
CA ALA A 123 -5.67 1.98 7.71
C ALA A 123 -4.85 2.78 8.72
N VAL A 124 -4.77 2.29 9.97
CA VAL A 124 -3.99 2.93 11.05
C VAL A 124 -2.50 3.04 10.71
N ASN A 125 -1.94 2.06 9.99
CA ASN A 125 -0.53 2.07 9.59
C ASN A 125 -0.18 3.25 8.66
N PRO A 126 -0.83 3.43 7.50
CA PRO A 126 -0.62 4.61 6.67
C PRO A 126 -0.92 5.93 7.37
N LEU A 127 -1.94 5.97 8.23
CA LEU A 127 -2.25 7.16 9.04
C LEU A 127 -1.10 7.53 9.98
N CYS A 128 -0.57 6.57 10.73
CA CYS A 128 0.61 6.77 11.56
C CYS A 128 1.85 7.12 10.72
N ALA A 129 2.00 6.53 9.54
CA ALA A 129 3.10 6.83 8.64
C ALA A 129 3.07 8.28 8.19
N LEU A 130 1.92 8.81 7.76
CA LEU A 130 1.76 10.22 7.41
C LEU A 130 2.15 11.16 8.56
N LEU A 131 1.66 10.88 9.78
CA LEU A 131 1.95 11.70 10.95
C LEU A 131 3.45 11.67 11.30
N ARG A 132 4.05 10.48 11.36
CA ARG A 132 5.45 10.29 11.78
C ARG A 132 6.47 10.71 10.72
N THR A 133 6.08 10.70 9.44
CA THR A 133 6.93 11.13 8.32
C THR A 133 6.75 12.60 7.93
N ARG A 134 5.88 13.33 8.64
CA ARG A 134 5.55 14.75 8.42
C ARG A 134 4.82 15.05 7.11
N LEU A 135 4.08 14.08 6.58
CA LEU A 135 3.24 14.24 5.39
C LEU A 135 1.73 14.38 5.71
N ALA A 136 1.32 14.30 6.97
CA ALA A 136 -0.07 14.54 7.36
C ALA A 136 -0.68 15.88 6.85
N PRO A 137 0.08 16.98 6.68
CA PRO A 137 -0.46 18.23 6.13
C PRO A 137 -0.82 18.23 4.64
N VAL A 138 -0.43 17.19 3.88
CA VAL A 138 -0.65 17.16 2.41
C VAL A 138 -1.76 16.21 1.97
N VAL A 139 -2.40 15.51 2.91
CA VAL A 139 -3.45 14.52 2.63
C VAL A 139 -4.70 14.87 3.41
N THR A 140 -5.81 15.10 2.71
CA THR A 140 -7.12 15.31 3.33
C THR A 140 -7.72 13.99 3.83
N LEU A 141 -8.64 14.06 4.80
CA LEU A 141 -9.39 12.86 5.22
C LEU A 141 -10.13 12.23 4.04
N LEU A 142 -10.72 13.06 3.16
CA LEU A 142 -11.44 12.61 1.99
C LEU A 142 -10.52 11.90 0.98
N ASP A 143 -9.35 12.45 0.69
CA ASP A 143 -8.38 11.83 -0.23
C ASP A 143 -7.81 10.53 0.35
N PHE A 144 -7.63 10.47 1.67
CA PHE A 144 -7.28 9.22 2.34
C PHE A 144 -8.36 8.17 2.11
N TYR A 145 -9.61 8.49 2.45
CA TYR A 145 -10.73 7.57 2.34
C TYR A 145 -10.97 7.11 0.88
N ARG A 146 -10.89 8.03 -0.08
CA ARG A 146 -11.00 7.71 -1.52
C ARG A 146 -9.92 6.71 -1.94
N LEU A 147 -8.67 6.92 -1.55
CA LEU A 147 -7.58 6.00 -1.87
C LEU A 147 -7.77 4.63 -1.19
N LEU A 148 -8.28 4.62 0.04
CA LEU A 148 -8.63 3.39 0.74
C LEU A 148 -9.72 2.60 -0.01
N CYS A 149 -10.63 3.27 -0.71
CA CYS A 149 -11.69 2.63 -1.50
C CYS A 149 -11.24 2.13 -2.89
N THR A 150 -9.99 2.37 -3.30
CA THR A 150 -9.45 1.81 -4.56
C THR A 150 -8.73 0.48 -4.31
N GLN A 151 -8.58 -0.34 -5.35
CA GLN A 151 -7.92 -1.66 -5.25
C GLN A 151 -6.73 -1.81 -6.20
N SER A 152 -6.77 -1.19 -7.38
CA SER A 152 -5.75 -1.36 -8.41
C SER A 152 -4.51 -0.48 -8.17
N CYS A 153 -3.36 -0.96 -8.61
CA CYS A 153 -2.13 -0.18 -8.68
C CYS A 153 -2.28 0.96 -9.71
N SER A 154 -1.96 2.20 -9.32
CA SER A 154 -2.03 3.38 -10.21
C SER A 154 -0.94 3.42 -11.28
N LEU A 155 0.02 2.49 -11.26
CA LEU A 155 1.16 2.47 -12.19
C LEU A 155 1.00 1.43 -13.29
N CYS A 156 0.66 0.19 -12.92
CA CYS A 156 0.50 -0.90 -13.88
C CYS A 156 -0.97 -1.21 -14.21
N GLU A 157 -1.92 -0.71 -13.41
CA GLU A 157 -3.38 -0.91 -13.53
C GLU A 157 -3.87 -2.36 -13.44
N SER A 158 -3.00 -3.35 -13.62
CA SER A 158 -3.32 -4.77 -13.73
C SER A 158 -3.23 -5.53 -12.39
N GLU A 159 -2.36 -5.09 -11.49
CA GLU A 159 -2.14 -5.75 -10.20
C GLU A 159 -2.89 -5.04 -9.06
N TYR A 160 -3.17 -5.79 -7.99
CA TYR A 160 -3.66 -5.21 -6.75
C TYR A 160 -2.58 -4.32 -6.14
N GLY A 161 -2.93 -3.08 -5.82
CA GLY A 161 -2.00 -2.16 -5.18
C GLY A 161 -2.03 -2.33 -3.67
N ASP A 162 -1.19 -3.21 -3.14
CA ASP A 162 -1.06 -3.52 -1.72
C ASP A 162 -0.35 -2.43 -0.89
N LEU A 163 0.22 -1.42 -1.55
CA LEU A 163 0.98 -0.36 -0.92
C LEU A 163 0.43 1.03 -1.27
N VAL A 164 0.79 2.02 -0.45
CA VAL A 164 0.66 3.45 -0.74
C VAL A 164 2.04 4.10 -0.77
N HIS A 165 2.30 4.87 -1.83
CA HIS A 165 3.47 5.74 -1.92
C HIS A 165 3.15 7.08 -1.27
N LEU A 166 3.68 7.30 -0.06
CA LEU A 166 3.30 8.44 0.79
C LEU A 166 3.57 9.81 0.15
N PRO A 167 4.70 10.07 -0.55
CA PRO A 167 4.96 11.37 -1.15
C PRO A 167 3.97 11.79 -2.23
N LEU A 168 3.43 10.85 -3.01
CA LEU A 168 2.47 11.13 -4.09
C LEU A 168 1.03 10.81 -3.70
N TRP A 169 0.83 10.14 -2.56
CA TRP A 169 -0.46 9.63 -2.11
C TRP A 169 -1.20 8.80 -3.17
N ILE A 170 -0.47 7.90 -3.83
CA ILE A 170 -1.00 6.97 -4.83
C ILE A 170 -0.86 5.53 -4.36
N ARG A 171 -1.78 4.67 -4.82
CA ARG A 171 -1.75 3.24 -4.56
C ARG A 171 -0.79 2.58 -5.56
N CYS A 172 0.09 1.71 -5.08
CA CYS A 172 1.01 0.97 -5.94
C CYS A 172 1.14 -0.49 -5.47
N CYS A 173 1.54 -1.37 -6.37
CA CYS A 173 1.81 -2.76 -6.00
C CYS A 173 3.28 -2.94 -5.60
N SER A 174 3.52 -3.95 -4.76
CA SER A 174 4.87 -4.35 -4.35
C SER A 174 5.77 -4.74 -5.52
N SER A 175 5.19 -5.21 -6.63
CA SER A 175 5.90 -5.51 -7.87
C SER A 175 6.51 -4.26 -8.51
N CYS A 176 5.73 -3.18 -8.70
CA CYS A 176 6.22 -1.89 -9.18
C CYS A 176 7.28 -1.28 -8.25
N LEU A 177 7.10 -1.41 -6.94
CA LEU A 177 8.09 -0.95 -5.96
C LEU A 177 9.43 -1.70 -6.12
N ARG A 178 9.40 -3.04 -6.19
CA ARG A 178 10.62 -3.86 -6.35
C ARG A 178 11.31 -3.62 -7.68
N ARG A 179 10.57 -3.39 -8.77
CA ARG A 179 11.11 -3.03 -10.08
C ARG A 179 11.62 -1.58 -10.15
N ASN A 180 11.48 -0.81 -9.08
CA ASN A 180 11.94 0.57 -8.98
C ASN A 180 11.35 1.46 -10.11
N SER A 181 10.03 1.33 -10.30
CA SER A 181 9.24 2.16 -11.24
C SER A 181 9.57 3.64 -11.08
N THR A 182 9.63 4.35 -12.20
CA THR A 182 10.08 5.75 -12.31
C THR A 182 9.33 6.70 -11.38
N GLU A 183 8.03 6.47 -11.21
CA GLU A 183 7.09 7.30 -10.45
C GLU A 183 7.31 7.16 -8.93
N LEU A 184 7.80 6.00 -8.48
CA LEU A 184 8.05 5.71 -7.06
C LEU A 184 9.44 6.13 -6.59
N ARG A 185 10.28 6.60 -7.52
CA ARG A 185 11.64 6.99 -7.19
C ARG A 185 11.64 8.23 -6.30
N VAL A 186 12.52 8.17 -5.32
CA VAL A 186 12.74 9.23 -4.35
C VAL A 186 14.24 9.43 -4.19
N ALA A 187 14.62 10.65 -3.84
CA ALA A 187 16.01 11.03 -3.63
C ALA A 187 16.15 11.79 -2.32
N THR A 188 17.33 11.72 -1.70
CA THR A 188 17.62 12.57 -0.54
C THR A 188 17.63 14.04 -0.97
N LEU A 189 17.12 14.92 -0.12
CA LEU A 189 17.14 16.37 -0.36
C LEU A 189 18.57 16.88 -0.60
N SER A 190 19.57 16.27 0.06
CA SER A 190 20.99 16.55 -0.15
C SER A 190 21.47 16.19 -1.57
N THR A 191 21.06 15.04 -2.09
CA THR A 191 21.40 14.60 -3.45
C THR A 191 20.72 15.49 -4.47
N VAL A 192 19.42 15.80 -4.29
CA VAL A 192 18.68 16.71 -5.17
C VAL A 192 19.34 18.09 -5.23
N LYS A 193 19.66 18.68 -4.07
CA LYS A 193 20.36 19.97 -4.01
C LYS A 193 21.71 19.94 -4.73
N ARG A 194 22.48 18.86 -4.57
CA ARG A 194 23.82 18.72 -5.15
C ARG A 194 23.79 18.53 -6.67
N ILE A 195 22.87 17.69 -7.16
CA ILE A 195 22.82 17.30 -8.59
C ILE A 195 22.03 18.31 -9.41
N LEU A 196 20.82 18.67 -8.97
CA LEU A 196 19.93 19.57 -9.71
C LEU A 196 20.18 21.05 -9.42
N LYS A 197 21.05 21.37 -8.45
CA LYS A 197 21.45 22.74 -8.07
C LYS A 197 20.27 23.71 -7.82
N LEU A 198 19.12 23.19 -7.40
CA LEU A 198 17.91 23.97 -7.14
C LEU A 198 18.14 25.06 -6.08
N SER A 199 17.52 26.23 -6.30
CA SER A 199 17.51 27.32 -5.35
C SER A 199 16.87 26.92 -4.00
N ARG A 200 17.21 27.67 -2.94
CA ARG A 200 16.59 27.48 -1.61
C ARG A 200 15.07 27.66 -1.65
N LYS A 201 14.57 28.53 -2.53
CA LYS A 201 13.13 28.80 -2.70
C LYS A 201 12.42 27.57 -3.27
N SER A 202 12.94 26.98 -4.34
CA SER A 202 12.39 25.78 -4.96
C SER A 202 12.46 24.58 -4.01
N LEU A 203 13.60 24.37 -3.33
CA LEU A 203 13.74 23.29 -2.34
C LEU A 203 12.75 23.42 -1.18
N LYS A 204 12.41 24.64 -0.74
CA LYS A 204 11.43 24.86 0.33
C LYS A 204 10.02 24.41 -0.08
N LYS A 205 9.63 24.61 -1.34
CA LYS A 205 8.30 24.23 -1.87
C LYS A 205 8.10 22.72 -2.03
N LEU A 206 9.18 21.96 -2.23
CA LEU A 206 9.08 20.51 -2.43
C LEU A 206 8.40 19.82 -1.22
N PRO A 207 7.43 18.92 -1.44
CA PRO A 207 6.91 18.03 -0.40
C PRO A 207 8.04 17.15 0.14
N LYS A 208 8.23 17.17 1.46
CA LYS A 208 9.35 16.48 2.12
C LYS A 208 8.81 15.35 2.98
N LEU A 209 9.34 14.16 2.78
CA LEU A 209 9.14 13.01 3.66
C LEU A 209 10.35 12.88 4.58
N MET A 210 10.12 12.81 5.88
CA MET A 210 11.15 12.42 6.85
C MET A 210 11.10 10.90 7.05
N THR A 211 12.16 10.18 6.67
CA THR A 211 12.18 8.72 6.81
C THR A 211 12.14 8.30 8.27
N LEU A 212 11.68 7.07 8.49
CA LEU A 212 11.68 6.44 9.80
C LEU A 212 12.84 5.45 9.91
N PRO A 213 13.40 5.24 11.11
CA PRO A 213 14.22 4.08 11.38
C PRO A 213 13.38 2.80 11.30
N GLY A 214 13.99 1.71 10.85
CA GLY A 214 13.32 0.43 10.70
C GLY A 214 14.09 -0.54 9.83
N THR A 215 13.51 -1.71 9.60
CA THR A 215 14.05 -2.72 8.69
C THR A 215 13.23 -2.71 7.41
N TYR A 216 13.89 -2.53 6.27
CA TYR A 216 13.26 -2.30 4.97
C TYR A 216 13.73 -3.33 3.94
N THR A 217 13.04 -3.35 2.80
CA THR A 217 13.28 -4.22 1.64
C THR A 217 13.06 -5.70 1.91
N MET A 218 13.05 -6.48 0.82
CA MET A 218 12.93 -7.94 0.88
C MET A 218 14.16 -8.64 1.48
N ASP A 219 15.29 -7.91 1.61
CA ASP A 219 16.55 -8.42 2.17
C ASP A 219 16.70 -8.09 3.68
N GLU A 220 15.64 -7.58 4.32
CA GLU A 220 15.63 -7.19 5.74
C GLU A 220 16.77 -6.23 6.15
N ARG A 221 16.97 -5.15 5.38
CA ARG A 221 18.05 -4.19 5.64
C ARG A 221 17.69 -3.19 6.75
N PRO A 222 18.40 -3.18 7.89
CA PRO A 222 18.15 -2.21 8.94
C PRO A 222 18.63 -0.81 8.54
N ARG A 223 17.88 0.21 8.95
CA ARG A 223 18.17 1.63 8.76
C ARG A 223 17.89 2.38 10.06
N SER A 224 18.93 2.99 10.62
CA SER A 224 18.83 3.80 11.84
C SER A 224 18.71 5.29 11.56
N SER A 225 19.20 5.76 10.41
CA SER A 225 19.24 7.18 10.08
C SER A 225 17.90 7.71 9.56
N ARG A 226 17.56 8.92 10.02
CA ARG A 226 16.45 9.70 9.47
C ARG A 226 16.98 10.62 8.38
N LEU A 227 16.40 10.52 7.20
CA LEU A 227 16.75 11.29 6.02
C LEU A 227 15.54 12.09 5.58
N THR A 228 15.77 13.29 5.04
CA THR A 228 14.73 14.00 4.31
C THR A 228 14.81 13.62 2.84
N ILE A 229 13.74 13.03 2.33
CA ILE A 229 13.62 12.60 0.94
C ILE A 229 12.48 13.35 0.24
N VAL A 230 12.57 13.41 -1.08
CA VAL A 230 11.57 14.00 -1.97
C VAL A 230 11.34 13.07 -3.16
N SER A 231 10.16 13.13 -3.78
CA SER A 231 9.91 12.47 -5.07
C SER A 231 10.88 12.99 -6.12
N THR A 232 11.47 12.10 -6.92
CA THR A 232 12.28 12.51 -8.06
C THR A 232 11.44 13.26 -9.08
N ALA A 233 10.18 12.88 -9.29
CA ALA A 233 9.27 13.58 -10.20
C ALA A 233 9.06 15.04 -9.75
N SER A 234 8.76 15.28 -8.46
CA SER A 234 8.63 16.66 -7.95
C SER A 234 9.93 17.45 -8.03
N ALA A 235 11.08 16.81 -7.79
CA ALA A 235 12.38 17.46 -7.90
C ALA A 235 12.72 17.85 -9.36
N LEU A 236 12.39 16.98 -10.32
CA LEU A 236 12.59 17.23 -11.75
C LEU A 236 11.62 18.30 -12.29
N SER A 237 10.37 18.29 -11.84
CA SER A 237 9.40 19.36 -12.14
C SER A 237 9.88 20.71 -11.62
N ALA A 238 10.35 20.78 -10.37
CA ALA A 238 10.93 22.01 -9.81
C ALA A 238 12.20 22.48 -10.55
N TYR A 239 12.99 21.55 -11.08
CA TYR A 239 14.14 21.88 -11.92
C TYR A 239 13.72 22.51 -13.25
N CYS A 240 12.75 21.89 -13.91
CA CYS A 240 12.18 22.37 -15.17
C CYS A 240 11.61 23.80 -15.01
N GLU A 241 10.86 24.04 -13.94
CA GLU A 241 10.32 25.37 -13.62
C GLU A 241 11.41 26.44 -13.40
N GLU A 242 12.49 26.10 -12.69
CA GLU A 242 13.59 27.04 -12.39
C GLU A 242 14.47 27.34 -13.61
N HIS A 243 14.50 26.44 -14.59
CA HIS A 243 15.30 26.56 -15.82
C HIS A 243 14.44 26.84 -17.06
N SER A 244 13.32 27.55 -16.89
CA SER A 244 12.48 28.02 -17.99
C SER A 244 12.01 26.92 -18.96
N GLY A 245 11.67 25.74 -18.43
CA GLY A 245 11.17 24.61 -19.20
C GLY A 245 12.24 23.61 -19.66
N VAL A 246 13.51 23.83 -19.34
CA VAL A 246 14.59 22.90 -19.71
C VAL A 246 14.57 21.65 -18.83
N GLU A 247 14.44 20.48 -19.45
CA GLU A 247 14.47 19.19 -18.75
C GLU A 247 15.87 18.83 -18.22
N ALA A 248 15.91 18.10 -17.11
CA ALA A 248 17.17 17.59 -16.58
C ALA A 248 17.74 16.48 -17.48
N SER A 249 19.06 16.43 -17.64
CA SER A 249 19.70 15.41 -18.48
C SER A 249 19.53 14.00 -17.90
N GLN A 250 19.61 12.99 -18.77
CA GLN A 250 19.56 11.58 -18.35
C GLN A 250 20.65 11.22 -17.33
N ALA A 251 21.83 11.84 -17.42
CA ALA A 251 22.89 11.68 -16.44
C ALA A 251 22.48 12.16 -15.05
N MET A 252 21.82 13.32 -14.96
CA MET A 252 21.29 13.85 -13.69
C MET A 252 20.18 12.94 -13.12
N ILE A 253 19.24 12.51 -13.97
CA ILE A 253 18.14 11.61 -13.58
C ILE A 253 18.69 10.30 -12.99
N LYS A 254 19.72 9.72 -13.64
CA LYS A 254 20.38 8.52 -13.15
C LYS A 254 21.06 8.75 -11.79
N GLN A 255 21.75 9.88 -11.62
CA GLN A 255 22.46 10.22 -10.37
C GLN A 255 21.53 10.42 -9.17
N ILE A 256 20.36 11.03 -9.37
CA ILE A 256 19.39 11.20 -8.28
C ILE A 256 18.62 9.91 -7.96
N SER A 257 18.60 8.94 -8.87
CA SER A 257 17.87 7.66 -8.74
C SER A 257 18.71 6.49 -8.22
N THR A 258 19.83 6.78 -7.54
CA THR A 258 20.85 5.77 -7.18
C THR A 258 20.51 4.89 -5.97
N GLN A 259 19.45 5.18 -5.22
CA GLN A 259 19.14 4.48 -3.97
C GLN A 259 17.71 3.91 -3.96
N PRO A 260 17.46 2.76 -4.62
CA PRO A 260 16.12 2.14 -4.70
C PRO A 260 15.49 1.83 -3.34
N ILE A 261 16.31 1.54 -2.31
CA ILE A 261 15.83 1.31 -0.93
C ILE A 261 15.01 2.47 -0.37
N LEU A 262 15.28 3.71 -0.79
CA LEU A 262 14.54 4.86 -0.29
C LEU A 262 13.05 4.82 -0.69
N ALA A 263 12.70 4.17 -1.81
CA ALA A 263 11.32 3.99 -2.21
C ALA A 263 10.55 3.09 -1.22
N PHE A 264 11.19 2.06 -0.67
CA PHE A 264 10.60 1.22 0.40
C PHE A 264 10.36 2.03 1.67
N MET A 265 11.28 2.95 2.00
CA MET A 265 11.14 3.89 3.13
C MET A 265 10.11 5.00 2.87
N ALA A 266 9.56 5.08 1.66
CA ALA A 266 8.52 6.03 1.26
C ALA A 266 7.14 5.37 1.10
N CYS A 267 7.04 4.05 1.29
CA CYS A 267 5.80 3.30 1.14
C CYS A 267 5.31 2.76 2.48
N CYS A 268 4.02 2.42 2.53
CA CYS A 268 3.37 1.73 3.65
C CYS A 268 2.32 0.76 3.08
N ALA A 269 2.04 -0.34 3.76
CA ALA A 269 0.96 -1.26 3.37
C ALA A 269 -0.40 -0.55 3.48
N LEU A 270 -1.24 -0.67 2.44
CA LEU A 270 -2.55 -0.05 2.40
C LEU A 270 -3.62 -1.09 1.99
N PRO A 271 -4.53 -1.50 2.90
CA PRO A 271 -5.68 -2.30 2.51
C PRO A 271 -6.56 -1.56 1.50
N SER A 272 -7.46 -2.27 0.86
CA SER A 272 -8.60 -1.68 0.18
C SER A 272 -9.88 -1.95 0.95
N PHE A 273 -10.78 -0.97 0.97
CA PHE A 273 -12.10 -1.06 1.57
C PHE A 273 -13.15 -1.15 0.48
N ASP A 274 -13.94 -2.22 0.49
CA ASP A 274 -14.99 -2.45 -0.47
C ASP A 274 -16.31 -1.86 0.04
N LEU A 275 -16.83 -0.85 -0.69
CA LEU A 275 -18.06 -0.14 -0.33
C LEU A 275 -19.32 -1.01 -0.38
N ARG A 276 -19.32 -2.07 -1.19
CA ARG A 276 -20.49 -2.96 -1.35
C ARG A 276 -20.58 -3.96 -0.21
N THR A 277 -19.44 -4.50 0.20
CA THR A 277 -19.38 -5.54 1.25
C THR A 277 -19.11 -4.96 2.64
N GLY A 278 -18.62 -3.72 2.73
CA GLY A 278 -18.19 -3.10 3.99
C GLY A 278 -16.95 -3.77 4.59
N GLN A 279 -16.16 -4.48 3.79
CA GLN A 279 -15.00 -5.25 4.23
C GLN A 279 -13.70 -4.66 3.71
N ALA A 280 -12.66 -4.72 4.54
CA ALA A 280 -11.29 -4.42 4.13
C ALA A 280 -10.55 -5.70 3.71
N GLN A 281 -9.70 -5.59 2.68
CA GLN A 281 -8.79 -6.67 2.26
C GLN A 281 -7.37 -6.12 2.08
N ASN A 282 -6.37 -6.92 2.42
CA ASN A 282 -4.94 -6.57 2.26
C ASN A 282 -4.36 -7.08 0.92
N GLY A 283 -5.17 -7.72 0.08
CA GLY A 283 -4.69 -8.50 -1.05
C GLY A 283 -4.12 -9.86 -0.63
N VAL A 284 -4.11 -10.80 -1.57
CA VAL A 284 -3.68 -12.19 -1.36
C VAL A 284 -2.75 -12.66 -2.47
N SER A 285 -1.82 -13.55 -2.14
CA SER A 285 -0.96 -14.28 -3.06
C SER A 285 -1.39 -15.73 -3.15
N CYS A 286 -1.00 -16.39 -4.25
CA CYS A 286 -1.38 -17.77 -4.52
C CYS A 286 -0.44 -18.77 -3.80
N ALA A 287 -1.01 -19.63 -2.96
CA ALA A 287 -0.26 -20.72 -2.33
C ALA A 287 0.15 -21.79 -3.36
N GLY A 288 -0.66 -22.00 -4.41
CA GLY A 288 -0.30 -22.87 -5.52
C GLY A 288 0.94 -22.39 -6.28
N CYS A 289 1.03 -21.08 -6.59
CA CYS A 289 2.24 -20.52 -7.19
C CYS A 289 3.46 -20.64 -6.28
N GLN A 290 3.26 -20.62 -4.95
CA GLN A 290 4.33 -20.89 -4.00
C GLN A 290 4.80 -22.35 -4.06
N VAL A 291 3.87 -23.32 -4.12
CA VAL A 291 4.18 -24.74 -4.32
C VAL A 291 4.96 -24.94 -5.62
N ALA A 292 4.51 -24.35 -6.73
CA ALA A 292 5.19 -24.46 -8.02
C ALA A 292 6.67 -24.03 -7.94
N VAL A 293 6.95 -22.93 -7.24
CA VAL A 293 8.33 -22.43 -7.06
C VAL A 293 9.15 -23.34 -6.14
N GLU A 294 8.57 -23.87 -5.06
CA GLU A 294 9.27 -24.77 -4.13
C GLU A 294 9.55 -26.16 -4.73
N GLU A 295 8.64 -26.68 -5.56
CA GLU A 295 8.78 -27.98 -6.24
C GLU A 295 9.55 -27.86 -7.57
N GLY A 296 9.95 -26.65 -7.97
CA GLY A 296 10.68 -26.41 -9.22
C GLY A 296 9.86 -26.67 -10.48
N ILE A 297 8.53 -26.76 -10.36
CA ILE A 297 7.59 -27.03 -11.44
C ILE A 297 7.69 -25.88 -12.46
N ASN A 298 8.30 -26.21 -13.60
CA ASN A 298 8.48 -25.36 -14.76
C ASN A 298 9.13 -23.99 -14.49
N THR A 299 10.28 -24.01 -13.80
CA THR A 299 11.22 -22.89 -13.89
C THR A 299 11.87 -22.88 -15.29
N PHE A 300 11.26 -22.18 -16.25
CA PHE A 300 12.10 -21.39 -17.15
C PHE A 300 12.99 -20.55 -16.23
N LYS A 301 14.27 -20.90 -16.14
CA LYS A 301 15.28 -20.41 -15.18
C LYS A 301 15.44 -18.88 -15.24
N GLY A 302 14.46 -18.12 -14.76
CA GLY A 302 14.41 -16.67 -14.93
C GLY A 302 13.53 -15.96 -13.92
N ALA A 303 13.61 -14.63 -13.94
CA ALA A 303 12.94 -13.73 -13.00
C ALA A 303 11.41 -13.91 -12.93
N TRP A 304 10.79 -14.43 -14.00
CA TRP A 304 9.34 -14.52 -14.17
C TRP A 304 8.62 -15.43 -13.15
N ALA A 305 9.23 -16.55 -12.74
CA ALA A 305 8.63 -17.43 -11.73
C ALA A 305 8.46 -16.72 -10.37
N GLY A 306 9.44 -15.87 -10.03
CA GLY A 306 9.37 -14.98 -8.86
C GLY A 306 8.26 -13.96 -9.00
N GLU A 307 8.10 -13.35 -10.18
CA GLU A 307 7.04 -12.35 -10.42
C GLU A 307 5.63 -12.94 -10.29
N MET A 308 5.40 -14.15 -10.81
CA MET A 308 4.11 -14.84 -10.71
C MET A 308 3.78 -15.24 -9.27
N ARG A 309 4.76 -15.80 -8.54
CA ARG A 309 4.62 -16.11 -7.10
C ARG A 309 4.38 -14.85 -6.26
N ASP A 310 5.06 -13.76 -6.60
CA ASP A 310 5.01 -12.50 -5.86
C ASP A 310 3.83 -11.60 -6.25
N ALA A 311 2.95 -12.07 -7.15
CA ALA A 311 1.74 -11.36 -7.51
C ALA A 311 0.80 -11.26 -6.30
N VAL A 312 0.15 -10.10 -6.19
CA VAL A 312 -0.89 -9.83 -5.20
C VAL A 312 -2.18 -9.54 -5.94
N TYR A 313 -3.25 -10.18 -5.50
CA TYR A 313 -4.57 -10.11 -6.11
C TYR A 313 -5.58 -9.57 -5.10
N SER A 314 -6.62 -8.89 -5.60
CA SER A 314 -7.88 -8.80 -4.85
C SER A 314 -8.48 -10.20 -4.69
N ARG A 315 -9.44 -10.38 -3.78
CA ARG A 315 -10.15 -11.66 -3.62
C ARG A 315 -10.74 -12.17 -4.94
N ASP A 316 -11.39 -11.28 -5.70
CA ASP A 316 -11.96 -11.65 -7.00
C ASP A 316 -10.88 -11.87 -8.08
N GLY A 317 -9.81 -11.08 -8.05
CA GLY A 317 -8.65 -11.30 -8.92
C GLY A 317 -8.01 -12.66 -8.69
N PHE A 318 -7.92 -13.09 -7.43
CA PHE A 318 -7.40 -14.40 -7.06
C PHE A 318 -8.30 -15.52 -7.58
N LEU A 319 -9.63 -15.40 -7.43
CA LEU A 319 -10.56 -16.41 -7.92
C LEU A 319 -10.46 -16.56 -9.45
N LYS A 320 -10.26 -15.47 -10.20
CA LYS A 320 -9.98 -15.53 -11.64
C LYS A 320 -8.66 -16.26 -11.92
N HIS A 321 -7.60 -15.95 -11.17
CA HIS A 321 -6.32 -16.66 -11.28
C HIS A 321 -6.46 -18.16 -10.96
N PHE A 322 -7.22 -18.50 -9.92
CA PHE A 322 -7.45 -19.87 -9.46
C PHE A 322 -8.02 -20.77 -10.56
N THR A 323 -8.92 -20.24 -11.42
CA THR A 323 -9.50 -21.01 -12.53
C THR A 323 -8.47 -21.58 -13.52
N HIS A 324 -7.25 -21.01 -13.53
CA HIS A 324 -6.16 -21.44 -14.41
C HIS A 324 -4.96 -22.01 -13.63
N CYS A 325 -4.86 -21.86 -12.30
CA CYS A 325 -3.70 -22.31 -11.54
C CYS A 325 -3.85 -23.76 -11.08
N GLU A 326 -3.15 -24.69 -11.73
CA GLU A 326 -3.23 -26.12 -11.42
C GLU A 326 -2.80 -26.43 -9.99
N GLN A 327 -1.69 -25.86 -9.54
CA GLN A 327 -1.20 -26.08 -8.18
C GLN A 327 -2.16 -25.57 -7.11
N ALA A 328 -2.87 -24.47 -7.36
CA ALA A 328 -3.89 -23.97 -6.44
C ALA A 328 -5.10 -24.90 -6.40
N GLN A 329 -5.50 -25.45 -7.55
CA GLN A 329 -6.58 -26.42 -7.66
C GLN A 329 -6.23 -27.75 -6.98
N LEU A 330 -4.98 -28.22 -7.09
CA LEU A 330 -4.50 -29.41 -6.37
C LEU A 330 -4.55 -29.21 -4.85
N LEU A 331 -4.18 -28.03 -4.35
CA LEU A 331 -4.35 -27.69 -2.93
C LEU A 331 -5.83 -27.72 -2.53
N TRP A 332 -6.73 -27.18 -3.35
CA TRP A 332 -8.17 -27.21 -3.10
C TRP A 332 -8.73 -28.63 -3.10
N THR A 333 -8.48 -29.45 -4.12
CA THR A 333 -9.00 -30.82 -4.22
C THR A 333 -8.49 -31.72 -3.09
N SER A 334 -7.23 -31.51 -2.66
CA SER A 334 -6.65 -32.25 -1.52
C SER A 334 -7.13 -31.78 -0.14
N SER A 335 -8.04 -30.81 -0.07
CA SER A 335 -8.59 -30.25 1.17
C SER A 335 -9.97 -30.79 1.56
N ASN A 336 -10.50 -31.77 0.82
CA ASN A 336 -11.85 -32.32 1.02
C ASN A 336 -12.94 -31.21 1.06
N GLY A 337 -12.97 -30.35 0.03
CA GLY A 337 -13.90 -29.21 0.00
C GLY A 337 -13.59 -28.11 1.02
N GLY A 338 -12.33 -28.02 1.47
CA GLY A 338 -11.84 -27.01 2.39
C GLY A 338 -12.11 -27.27 3.87
N THR A 339 -12.52 -28.50 4.24
CA THR A 339 -12.64 -28.94 5.64
C THR A 339 -11.30 -29.34 6.23
N GLU A 340 -10.40 -29.84 5.39
CA GLU A 340 -9.08 -30.33 5.78
C GLU A 340 -7.98 -29.41 5.27
N ARG A 341 -6.82 -29.50 5.90
CA ARG A 341 -5.67 -28.73 5.47
C ARG A 341 -4.92 -29.51 4.37
N PRO A 342 -4.58 -28.87 3.23
CA PRO A 342 -3.84 -29.55 2.17
C PRO A 342 -2.48 -30.07 2.67
N PRO A 343 -2.12 -31.34 2.39
CA PRO A 343 -0.83 -31.90 2.81
C PRO A 343 0.36 -31.12 2.27
N LYS A 344 0.25 -30.64 1.01
CA LYS A 344 1.29 -29.87 0.31
C LYS A 344 1.30 -28.37 0.63
N MET A 345 0.55 -27.89 1.63
CA MET A 345 0.50 -26.46 1.94
C MET A 345 1.86 -25.92 2.44
N PRO A 346 2.53 -24.99 1.73
CA PRO A 346 3.85 -24.50 2.09
C PRO A 346 3.93 -23.92 3.50
N TYR A 347 5.08 -24.07 4.15
CA TYR A 347 5.31 -23.49 5.49
C TYR A 347 5.23 -21.96 5.48
N SER A 348 5.82 -21.32 4.47
CA SER A 348 5.79 -19.87 4.25
C SER A 348 4.34 -19.35 4.15
N CYS A 349 3.50 -20.01 3.34
CA CYS A 349 2.08 -19.65 3.19
C CYS A 349 1.32 -19.66 4.53
N ARG A 350 1.59 -20.65 5.39
CA ARG A 350 0.96 -20.72 6.73
C ARG A 350 1.38 -19.57 7.64
N LYS A 351 2.65 -19.18 7.59
CA LYS A 351 3.19 -18.12 8.43
C LYS A 351 2.89 -16.72 7.87
N GLY A 352 2.43 -16.65 6.62
CA GLY A 352 2.19 -15.40 5.92
C GLY A 352 3.46 -14.81 5.32
N GLY A 353 4.46 -15.62 4.99
CA GLY A 353 5.75 -15.18 4.46
C GLY A 353 6.95 -15.88 5.09
N TYR A 354 8.14 -15.36 4.75
CA TYR A 354 9.44 -15.87 5.22
C TYR A 354 10.03 -15.05 6.36
N PHE A 355 9.61 -13.80 6.51
CA PHE A 355 10.19 -12.92 7.51
C PHE A 355 9.92 -13.44 8.92
N LYS A 356 10.93 -13.31 9.78
CA LYS A 356 10.77 -13.62 11.20
C LYS A 356 9.78 -12.64 11.82
N HIS A 357 9.10 -13.09 12.87
CA HIS A 357 8.26 -12.21 13.66
C HIS A 357 9.13 -11.09 14.24
N ARG A 358 8.76 -9.83 13.99
CA ARG A 358 9.51 -8.64 14.45
C ARG A 358 8.92 -8.05 15.74
N GLU A 359 8.37 -8.90 16.62
CA GLU A 359 7.83 -8.49 17.92
C GLU A 359 8.72 -8.87 19.09
#